data_AF-A0A0L1KWN2-F1
#
_entry.id   AF-A0A0L1KWN2-F1
#
_cell.length_a   1.000
_cell.length_b   1.000
_cell.length_c   1.000
_cell.angle_alpha   90.00
_cell.angle_beta   90.00
_cell.angle_gamma   90.00
#
_symmetry.space_group_name_H-M   'P 1'
#
loop_
_entity.id
_entity.type
_entity.pdbx_description
1 polymer ?
#
loop_
_entity_poly.entity_id
_entity_poly.type
_entity_poly.pdbx_seq_one_letter_code
_entity_poly.pdbx_strand_id
1 'polypeptide(L)'
;MPSFAALQILRRARPLHAFHAQLERFALKPNWCTLTHTAVRHSSTNACVLLTSSARLRTCHQRSYCYGKHSDEPVDEDGESGLEDIARPEETEDLPVGEDHDGHSQYVPEDTHAVPDETPQDEGSTHQASATGTGNSILKLEPCTSPPTRFAQSFSVGTKVYTWHTTAKYGRRLIGPMTEWGQEFTYRTGVSVQWDATYPEKIFVPPSGTPDVADPARNSWYKHRDEVEVTVYFFGSQRAIDASISLIEEMITQEPVLVRVGVFKRQDNGAPPQWLSLRRVNNETRPADIPAISLKTPGKYTLLFETHKEAAVRSVFEETGVRLNEDDLTPTGFLDSMPIEYYWRAKVYYFVAEFPSDAEILGPRTSVSDYFVDWDNNILRQSPDPIDRVWANYADPKTGTAWLTAAKMDELQLPLKGDSYMETRYKVGEHLPELREATQL
;
A
#
# COMPACT_ATOMS: atom_id res chain seq x y z
N MET A 1 -13.87 13.36 35.86
CA MET A 1 -12.91 12.72 34.96
C MET A 1 -12.59 11.33 35.49
N PRO A 2 -12.94 10.24 34.80
CA PRO A 2 -12.44 8.92 35.14
C PRO A 2 -11.48 8.37 34.07
N SER A 3 -10.21 8.25 34.48
CA SER A 3 -9.30 7.11 34.33
C SER A 3 -9.48 6.19 33.10
N PHE A 4 -8.59 6.35 32.12
CA PHE A 4 -8.25 5.33 31.12
C PHE A 4 -7.45 4.19 31.77
N ALA A 5 -8.10 3.08 32.07
CA ALA A 5 -7.43 1.83 32.43
C ALA A 5 -8.34 0.64 32.10
N ALA A 6 -8.28 0.15 30.87
CA ALA A 6 -8.65 -1.23 30.50
C ALA A 6 -8.48 -1.42 28.97
N LEU A 7 -7.29 -1.82 28.53
CA LEU A 7 -7.06 -2.61 27.31
C LEU A 7 -5.60 -3.06 27.26
N GLN A 8 -5.21 -3.78 28.31
CA GLN A 8 -4.14 -4.78 28.22
C GLN A 8 -4.74 -6.09 28.72
N ILE A 9 -4.31 -7.20 28.14
CA ILE A 9 -4.74 -8.60 28.35
C ILE A 9 -5.61 -9.14 27.19
N LEU A 10 -4.94 -9.59 26.12
CA LEU A 10 -5.03 -10.95 25.56
C LEU A 10 -4.15 -11.06 24.28
N ARG A 11 -2.84 -10.87 24.42
CA ARG A 11 -1.87 -11.44 23.47
C ARG A 11 -1.34 -12.73 24.08
N ARG A 12 -1.99 -13.85 23.78
CA ARG A 12 -1.34 -15.16 23.94
C ARG A 12 -0.43 -15.37 22.75
N ALA A 13 0.86 -15.41 23.01
CA ALA A 13 1.90 -15.79 22.08
C ALA A 13 1.57 -17.16 21.45
N ARG A 14 1.67 -17.26 20.13
CA ARG A 14 1.89 -18.53 19.43
C ARG A 14 3.20 -18.41 18.63
N PRO A 15 4.02 -19.47 18.59
CA PRO A 15 5.40 -19.37 18.14
C PRO A 15 5.51 -19.26 16.62
N LEU A 16 6.45 -18.42 16.20
CA LEU A 16 7.01 -18.28 14.87
C LEU A 16 7.63 -19.60 14.39
N HIS A 17 6.85 -20.51 13.83
CA HIS A 17 7.34 -21.64 13.03
C HIS A 17 6.26 -22.11 12.05
N ALA A 18 5.90 -21.25 11.09
CA ALA A 18 5.10 -21.64 9.93
C ALA A 18 5.24 -20.60 8.81
N PHE A 19 6.46 -20.38 8.31
CA PHE A 19 6.66 -19.53 7.11
C PHE A 19 7.63 -20.15 6.08
N HIS A 20 7.93 -21.45 6.19
CA HIS A 20 8.86 -22.12 5.27
C HIS A 20 8.36 -23.47 4.71
N ALA A 21 7.08 -23.84 4.90
CA ALA A 21 6.56 -25.16 4.54
C ALA A 21 5.37 -25.16 3.55
N GLN A 22 5.23 -24.12 2.71
CA GLN A 22 4.14 -24.07 1.73
C GLN A 22 4.58 -23.67 0.30
N LEU A 23 5.85 -23.93 -0.04
CA LEU A 23 6.37 -23.86 -1.42
C LEU A 23 7.05 -25.15 -1.91
N GLU A 24 6.98 -26.26 -1.15
CA GLU A 24 7.53 -27.56 -1.53
C GLU A 24 6.48 -28.68 -1.55
N ARG A 25 5.35 -28.42 -2.21
CA ARG A 25 4.49 -29.49 -2.75
C ARG A 25 4.08 -29.06 -4.14
N PHE A 26 4.87 -29.45 -5.14
CA PHE A 26 4.48 -29.79 -6.53
C PHE A 26 5.72 -29.75 -7.45
N ALA A 27 6.64 -30.68 -7.24
CA ALA A 27 7.67 -31.11 -8.19
C ALA A 27 8.24 -32.41 -7.58
N LEU A 28 8.32 -33.62 -8.17
CA LEU A 28 8.68 -34.07 -9.53
C LEU A 28 8.42 -35.62 -9.61
N LYS A 29 7.87 -36.20 -10.71
CA LYS A 29 8.56 -36.94 -11.83
C LYS A 29 8.32 -38.48 -11.78
N PRO A 30 8.72 -39.32 -12.78
CA PRO A 30 8.76 -39.22 -14.27
C PRO A 30 8.31 -40.57 -14.98
N ASN A 31 8.10 -40.74 -16.30
CA ASN A 31 9.14 -40.95 -17.34
C ASN A 31 8.57 -41.29 -18.77
N TRP A 32 9.17 -40.64 -19.79
CA TRP A 32 9.67 -41.14 -21.11
C TRP A 32 8.75 -41.52 -22.29
N CYS A 33 8.88 -40.78 -23.40
CA CYS A 33 9.62 -41.22 -24.62
C CYS A 33 9.78 -40.10 -25.69
N THR A 34 11.05 -39.72 -25.91
CA THR A 34 11.78 -39.41 -27.16
C THR A 34 11.10 -38.78 -28.40
N LEU A 35 11.64 -37.63 -28.86
CA LEU A 35 12.00 -37.41 -30.28
C LEU A 35 13.03 -36.26 -30.47
N THR A 36 14.26 -36.68 -30.76
CA THR A 36 15.33 -36.15 -31.64
C THR A 36 15.74 -34.67 -31.68
N HIS A 37 17.07 -34.52 -31.53
CA HIS A 37 17.95 -33.38 -31.80
C HIS A 37 17.75 -32.68 -33.17
N THR A 38 17.82 -31.34 -33.14
CA THR A 38 18.64 -30.59 -34.10
C THR A 38 19.30 -29.41 -33.38
N ALA A 39 20.62 -29.44 -33.29
CA ALA A 39 21.44 -28.37 -32.74
C ALA A 39 21.80 -27.36 -33.84
N VAL A 40 21.59 -26.07 -33.60
CA VAL A 40 22.32 -24.99 -34.29
C VAL A 40 22.83 -24.03 -33.23
N ARG A 41 24.16 -24.02 -33.07
CA ARG A 41 24.93 -23.03 -32.29
C ARG A 41 25.08 -21.76 -33.13
N HIS A 42 24.82 -20.60 -32.54
CA HIS A 42 25.53 -19.33 -32.80
C HIS A 42 25.34 -18.43 -31.56
N SER A 43 26.34 -18.36 -30.69
CA SER A 43 27.33 -17.27 -30.56
C SER A 43 26.78 -16.01 -29.89
N SER A 44 27.28 -15.79 -28.67
CA SER A 44 27.27 -14.59 -27.85
C SER A 44 27.53 -13.29 -28.60
N THR A 45 26.78 -12.24 -28.29
CA THR A 45 27.34 -10.89 -28.02
C THR A 45 26.31 -9.96 -27.39
N ASN A 46 26.80 -9.18 -26.42
CA ASN A 46 26.12 -8.06 -25.78
C ASN A 46 25.55 -7.07 -26.81
N ALA A 47 24.32 -6.62 -26.59
CA ALA A 47 23.84 -5.34 -27.12
C ALA A 47 22.85 -4.72 -26.14
N CYS A 48 23.33 -3.66 -25.49
CA CYS A 48 22.54 -2.64 -24.83
C CYS A 48 21.61 -2.02 -25.88
N VAL A 49 20.29 -2.09 -25.66
CA VAL A 49 19.31 -1.36 -26.47
C VAL A 49 18.50 -0.47 -25.55
N LEU A 50 18.88 0.80 -25.57
CA LEU A 50 18.03 1.95 -25.24
C LEU A 50 16.83 1.92 -26.18
N LEU A 51 15.61 1.91 -25.63
CA LEU A 51 14.40 2.27 -26.38
C LEU A 51 13.73 3.45 -25.70
N THR A 52 13.93 4.59 -26.34
CA THR A 52 13.17 5.83 -26.18
C THR A 52 11.76 5.66 -26.78
N SER A 53 10.76 6.02 -25.97
CA SER A 53 9.48 6.67 -26.31
C SER A 53 8.65 6.24 -27.53
N SER A 54 7.33 6.13 -27.25
CA SER A 54 6.19 6.36 -28.15
C SER A 54 5.55 5.12 -28.78
N ALA A 55 4.44 4.67 -28.18
CA ALA A 55 3.35 4.05 -28.93
C ALA A 55 2.02 4.23 -28.20
N ARG A 56 1.17 5.10 -28.75
CA ARG A 56 -0.28 5.01 -28.62
C ARG A 56 -0.70 3.62 -29.09
N LEU A 57 -1.42 2.86 -28.28
CA LEU A 57 -2.21 1.74 -28.77
C LEU A 57 -3.64 1.83 -28.23
N ARG A 58 -4.54 2.17 -29.15
CA ARG A 58 -5.99 2.01 -29.01
C ARG A 58 -6.32 0.51 -29.08
N THR A 59 -7.09 0.05 -28.10
CA THR A 59 -8.16 -0.97 -28.13
C THR A 59 -8.16 -2.02 -29.26
N CYS A 60 -8.22 -3.31 -28.89
CA CYS A 60 -9.12 -4.27 -29.54
C CYS A 60 -9.54 -5.39 -28.57
N HIS A 61 -10.84 -5.40 -28.24
CA HIS A 61 -11.58 -6.54 -27.72
C HIS A 61 -11.59 -7.68 -28.76
N GLN A 62 -11.33 -8.92 -28.34
CA GLN A 62 -12.06 -10.05 -28.92
C GLN A 62 -12.10 -11.24 -27.96
N ARG A 63 -13.33 -11.55 -27.50
CA ARG A 63 -13.72 -12.84 -26.91
C ARG A 63 -13.62 -13.93 -27.97
N SER A 64 -13.19 -15.13 -27.58
CA SER A 64 -13.66 -16.36 -28.20
C SER A 64 -13.75 -17.47 -27.16
N TYR A 65 -14.99 -17.85 -26.88
CA TYR A 65 -15.37 -19.14 -26.31
C TYR A 65 -15.28 -20.20 -27.41
N CYS A 66 -14.80 -21.39 -27.08
CA CYS A 66 -15.09 -22.61 -27.83
C CYS A 66 -15.30 -23.76 -26.83
N TYR A 67 -16.55 -24.20 -26.72
CA TYR A 67 -16.99 -25.46 -26.13
C TYR A 67 -16.62 -26.62 -27.07
N GLY A 68 -16.12 -27.72 -26.51
CA GLY A 68 -15.94 -29.01 -27.20
C GLY A 68 -16.56 -30.13 -26.38
N LYS A 69 -17.49 -30.85 -26.99
CA LYS A 69 -18.43 -31.86 -26.45
C LYS A 69 -17.82 -33.28 -26.30
N HIS A 70 -18.40 -34.02 -25.34
CA HIS A 70 -18.72 -35.46 -25.26
C HIS A 70 -17.65 -36.53 -25.61
N SER A 71 -17.46 -37.49 -24.69
CA SER A 71 -18.03 -38.85 -24.82
C SER A 71 -17.77 -39.71 -23.57
N ASP A 72 -18.76 -40.56 -23.28
CA ASP A 72 -18.89 -41.53 -22.19
C ASP A 72 -17.98 -42.77 -22.38
N GLU A 73 -17.49 -43.38 -21.28
CA GLU A 73 -17.85 -44.75 -20.84
C GLU A 73 -16.94 -45.24 -19.67
N PRO A 74 -17.44 -46.13 -18.78
CA PRO A 74 -16.77 -46.58 -17.56
C PRO A 74 -16.12 -47.96 -17.70
N VAL A 75 -15.10 -48.26 -16.89
CA VAL A 75 -14.66 -49.65 -16.62
C VAL A 75 -14.25 -49.79 -15.16
N ASP A 76 -14.83 -50.80 -14.53
CA ASP A 76 -14.66 -51.26 -13.15
C ASP A 76 -13.36 -52.06 -12.90
N GLU A 77 -13.18 -52.40 -11.62
CA GLU A 77 -12.48 -53.57 -11.04
C GLU A 77 -11.05 -53.37 -10.46
N ASP A 78 -11.04 -53.39 -9.13
CA ASP A 78 -10.35 -54.33 -8.24
C ASP A 78 -8.81 -54.42 -8.21
N GLY A 79 -8.27 -54.43 -6.98
CA GLY A 79 -6.89 -54.86 -6.74
C GLY A 79 -6.33 -54.51 -5.37
N GLU A 80 -6.44 -55.45 -4.44
CA GLU A 80 -5.97 -55.43 -3.05
C GLU A 80 -4.44 -55.27 -2.82
N SER A 81 -4.14 -54.84 -1.59
CA SER A 81 -3.08 -55.32 -0.69
C SER A 81 -1.62 -54.90 -0.89
N GLY A 82 -0.95 -54.62 0.24
CA GLY A 82 0.51 -54.65 0.34
C GLY A 82 1.10 -53.73 1.41
N LEU A 83 1.12 -54.18 2.66
CA LEU A 83 1.98 -53.67 3.74
C LEU A 83 3.47 -53.78 3.37
N GLU A 84 4.31 -52.85 3.83
CA GLU A 84 5.52 -53.18 4.61
C GLU A 84 6.21 -51.95 5.22
N ASP A 85 6.64 -52.16 6.48
CA ASP A 85 7.37 -51.30 7.41
C ASP A 85 8.83 -51.05 6.99
N ILE A 86 9.40 -49.86 7.27
CA ILE A 86 10.83 -49.72 7.61
C ILE A 86 11.05 -48.63 8.68
N ALA A 87 11.93 -48.98 9.61
CA ALA A 87 12.21 -48.46 10.95
C ALA A 87 13.02 -47.15 11.06
N ARG A 88 12.92 -46.56 12.27
CA ARG A 88 13.83 -45.57 12.89
C ARG A 88 15.13 -46.21 13.38
N PRO A 89 16.17 -45.40 13.67
CA PRO A 89 17.05 -45.68 14.80
C PRO A 89 17.13 -44.53 15.82
N GLU A 90 17.38 -44.95 17.06
CA GLU A 90 17.50 -44.17 18.29
C GLU A 90 18.92 -43.64 18.58
N GLU A 91 18.97 -42.86 19.65
CA GLU A 91 20.03 -42.10 20.30
C GLU A 91 21.22 -42.91 20.84
N THR A 92 22.29 -42.22 21.25
CA THR A 92 23.19 -42.64 22.34
C THR A 92 23.96 -41.44 22.92
N GLU A 93 24.08 -41.44 24.25
CA GLU A 93 24.56 -40.38 25.14
C GLU A 93 26.08 -40.38 25.41
N ASP A 94 26.51 -39.30 26.09
CA ASP A 94 27.58 -39.15 27.10
C ASP A 94 29.02 -38.68 26.76
N LEU A 95 29.41 -37.63 27.52
CA LEU A 95 30.70 -36.92 27.72
C LEU A 95 31.61 -37.68 28.75
N PRO A 96 32.76 -37.20 29.35
CA PRO A 96 33.43 -35.86 29.33
C PRO A 96 35.00 -35.84 29.43
N VAL A 97 35.57 -34.61 29.60
CA VAL A 97 36.79 -34.18 30.37
C VAL A 97 38.10 -33.80 29.61
N GLY A 98 38.67 -32.62 29.97
CA GLY A 98 40.10 -32.24 29.94
C GLY A 98 40.39 -30.86 29.29
N GLU A 99 40.45 -29.75 30.02
CA GLU A 99 41.63 -29.07 30.67
C GLU A 99 42.62 -28.33 29.73
N ASP A 100 42.68 -27.01 29.94
CA ASP A 100 43.78 -26.02 29.90
C ASP A 100 44.93 -26.08 28.88
N HIS A 101 45.15 -24.96 28.17
CA HIS A 101 46.48 -24.33 28.05
C HIS A 101 46.41 -22.88 27.49
N ASP A 102 46.93 -21.94 28.29
CA ASP A 102 47.36 -20.59 27.91
C ASP A 102 48.57 -20.63 26.98
N GLY A 103 48.68 -19.65 26.06
CA GLY A 103 49.84 -19.48 25.19
C GLY A 103 49.87 -18.14 24.47
N HIS A 104 50.56 -17.18 25.08
CA HIS A 104 50.98 -15.90 24.49
C HIS A 104 51.65 -16.05 23.11
N SER A 105 51.36 -15.14 22.18
CA SER A 105 52.37 -14.64 21.23
C SER A 105 52.03 -13.23 20.74
N GLN A 106 52.78 -12.26 21.27
CA GLN A 106 52.94 -10.92 20.72
C GLN A 106 53.80 -10.98 19.44
N TYR A 107 53.47 -10.17 18.43
CA TYR A 107 54.43 -9.79 17.39
C TYR A 107 54.10 -8.41 16.82
N VAL A 108 54.94 -7.43 17.17
CA VAL A 108 55.19 -6.08 16.61
C VAL A 108 56.64 -5.75 17.09
N PRO A 109 57.49 -4.89 16.48
CA PRO A 109 57.40 -3.99 15.31
C PRO A 109 58.62 -4.07 14.33
N GLU A 110 58.58 -3.48 13.12
CA GLU A 110 59.21 -2.21 12.65
C GLU A 110 60.32 -2.51 11.61
N ASP A 111 60.27 -1.93 10.40
CA ASP A 111 61.00 -0.68 10.12
C ASP A 111 60.83 -0.13 8.68
N THR A 112 60.57 1.17 8.67
CA THR A 112 60.98 2.25 7.74
C THR A 112 61.50 1.97 6.32
N HIS A 113 60.83 2.58 5.32
CA HIS A 113 61.48 3.48 4.35
C HIS A 113 60.48 4.56 3.90
N ALA A 114 60.99 5.79 3.75
CA ALA A 114 60.23 7.02 3.59
C ALA A 114 60.44 7.69 2.21
N VAL A 115 59.46 8.54 1.86
CA VAL A 115 59.47 9.71 0.93
C VAL A 115 59.23 9.42 -0.57
N PRO A 116 58.56 10.29 -1.39
CA PRO A 116 57.76 11.52 -1.14
C PRO A 116 56.27 11.38 -1.56
N ASP A 117 55.30 12.10 -0.99
CA ASP A 117 54.89 13.50 -1.28
C ASP A 117 54.50 13.76 -2.75
N GLU A 118 53.26 13.43 -3.12
CA GLU A 118 52.48 14.14 -4.15
C GLU A 118 50.99 14.10 -3.75
N THR A 119 50.52 15.21 -3.17
CA THR A 119 49.12 15.58 -3.09
C THR A 119 48.60 15.96 -4.48
N PRO A 120 47.49 15.37 -4.97
CA PRO A 120 46.62 16.08 -5.88
C PRO A 120 45.70 16.96 -5.02
N GLN A 121 46.00 18.26 -4.99
CA GLN A 121 44.96 19.26 -4.79
C GLN A 121 43.96 19.09 -5.93
N ASP A 122 42.83 18.41 -5.67
CA ASP A 122 41.70 18.47 -6.59
C ASP A 122 40.94 19.76 -6.30
N GLU A 123 41.32 20.78 -7.05
CA GLU A 123 40.64 22.05 -7.16
C GLU A 123 39.16 21.81 -7.50
N GLY A 124 38.28 22.65 -6.94
CA GLY A 124 36.84 22.51 -7.04
C GLY A 124 36.34 22.33 -8.47
N SER A 125 36.01 21.09 -8.83
CA SER A 125 35.09 20.81 -9.94
C SER A 125 33.67 21.09 -9.46
N THR A 126 33.29 22.36 -9.58
CA THR A 126 31.89 22.77 -9.57
C THR A 126 31.26 22.15 -10.82
N HIS A 127 30.76 20.92 -10.72
CA HIS A 127 29.88 20.37 -11.73
C HIS A 127 28.54 21.11 -11.62
N GLN A 128 28.49 22.30 -12.23
CA GLN A 128 27.29 22.82 -12.86
C GLN A 128 26.81 21.73 -13.82
N ALA A 129 25.84 20.95 -13.38
CA ALA A 129 24.93 20.30 -14.31
C ALA A 129 24.41 21.40 -15.23
N SER A 130 24.71 21.28 -16.53
CA SER A 130 24.38 22.26 -17.55
C SER A 130 22.92 22.67 -17.40
N ALA A 131 22.74 23.89 -16.90
CA ALA A 131 21.52 24.65 -16.98
C ALA A 131 21.30 25.05 -18.45
N THR A 132 20.79 24.11 -19.24
CA THR A 132 20.11 24.39 -20.50
C THR A 132 18.78 23.67 -20.50
N GLY A 133 17.92 24.15 -19.60
CA GLY A 133 16.51 23.86 -19.55
C GLY A 133 15.82 25.02 -18.84
N THR A 134 15.52 26.09 -19.56
CA THR A 134 14.44 27.02 -19.18
C THR A 134 13.12 26.26 -19.26
N GLY A 135 12.85 25.47 -18.24
CA GLY A 135 11.55 24.90 -17.93
C GLY A 135 11.39 25.03 -16.42
N ASN A 136 10.29 25.63 -15.97
CA ASN A 136 9.93 25.64 -14.55
C ASN A 136 9.64 24.21 -14.09
N SER A 137 10.67 23.41 -13.88
CA SER A 137 10.53 22.08 -13.29
C SER A 137 10.02 22.25 -11.87
N ILE A 138 8.89 21.63 -11.58
CA ILE A 138 8.25 21.60 -10.25
C ILE A 138 9.16 20.85 -9.25
N LEU A 139 10.06 20.00 -9.75
CA LEU A 139 10.97 19.19 -8.96
C LEU A 139 12.39 19.77 -8.98
N LYS A 140 12.86 20.19 -7.81
CA LYS A 140 14.26 20.58 -7.60
C LYS A 140 14.77 19.90 -6.33
N LEU A 141 15.63 18.90 -6.52
CA LEU A 141 16.26 18.17 -5.42
C LEU A 141 17.54 18.88 -4.98
N GLU A 142 17.71 19.06 -3.67
CA GLU A 142 18.88 19.70 -3.07
C GLU A 142 19.56 18.71 -2.11
N PRO A 143 20.89 18.54 -2.16
CA PRO A 143 21.59 17.68 -1.23
C PRO A 143 21.38 18.14 0.22
N CYS A 144 21.03 17.21 1.11
CA CYS A 144 20.81 17.49 2.52
C CYS A 144 22.00 16.97 3.34
N THR A 145 22.78 17.89 3.91
CA THR A 145 23.95 17.55 4.74
C THR A 145 23.59 17.18 6.17
N SER A 146 22.43 17.65 6.65
CA SER A 146 22.00 17.54 8.04
C SER A 146 20.53 17.15 8.11
N PRO A 147 20.20 15.89 7.79
CA PRO A 147 18.82 15.43 7.82
C PRO A 147 18.29 15.39 9.26
N PRO A 148 16.97 15.59 9.48
CA PRO A 148 16.40 15.59 10.81
C PRO A 148 16.67 14.29 11.59
N THR A 149 17.09 14.40 12.85
CA THR A 149 17.42 13.24 13.70
C THR A 149 16.26 12.28 13.91
N ARG A 150 15.01 12.77 13.80
CA ARG A 150 13.81 11.91 13.85
C ARG A 150 13.75 10.87 12.74
N PHE A 151 14.48 11.09 11.64
CA PHE A 151 14.63 10.14 10.54
C PHE A 151 15.86 9.25 10.67
N ALA A 152 16.47 9.16 11.87
CA ALA A 152 17.64 8.35 12.14
C ALA A 152 17.50 6.88 11.68
N GLN A 153 16.30 6.33 11.81
CA GLN A 153 15.98 4.94 11.44
C GLN A 153 16.06 4.70 9.92
N SER A 154 16.00 5.75 9.11
CA SER A 154 16.09 5.66 7.64
C SER A 154 17.54 5.74 7.13
N PHE A 155 18.53 5.95 8.00
CA PHE A 155 19.93 5.99 7.61
C PHE A 155 20.53 4.58 7.61
N SER A 156 20.93 4.10 6.44
CA SER A 156 21.88 3.01 6.31
C SER A 156 23.24 3.53 5.83
N VAL A 157 24.31 2.78 6.07
CA VAL A 157 25.66 3.14 5.61
C VAL A 157 25.65 3.36 4.09
N GLY A 158 26.14 4.52 3.64
CA GLY A 158 26.17 4.89 2.22
C GLY A 158 24.89 5.59 1.70
N THR A 159 23.89 5.80 2.56
CA THR A 159 22.68 6.57 2.21
C THR A 159 23.03 8.06 2.01
N LYS A 160 22.64 8.61 0.86
CA LYS A 160 22.59 10.05 0.60
C LYS A 160 21.18 10.55 0.89
N VAL A 161 21.09 11.82 1.29
CA VAL A 161 19.81 12.46 1.54
C VAL A 161 19.65 13.66 0.63
N TYR A 162 18.49 13.74 -0.01
CA TYR A 162 18.08 14.88 -0.81
C TYR A 162 16.77 15.44 -0.27
N THR A 163 16.61 16.74 -0.36
CA THR A 163 15.39 17.46 0.00
C THR A 163 14.72 18.05 -1.21
N TRP A 164 13.39 18.05 -1.19
CA TRP A 164 12.57 18.79 -2.11
C TRP A 164 11.61 19.66 -1.33
N HIS A 165 11.77 20.98 -1.49
CA HIS A 165 10.85 21.95 -0.94
C HIS A 165 9.70 22.17 -1.92
N THR A 166 8.48 21.89 -1.48
CA THR A 166 7.29 21.91 -2.33
C THR A 166 6.05 22.23 -1.49
N THR A 167 4.86 22.07 -2.06
CA THR A 167 3.60 22.17 -1.33
C THR A 167 2.92 20.82 -1.18
N ALA A 168 2.00 20.72 -0.23
CA ALA A 168 1.24 19.52 0.05
C ALA A 168 0.44 19.02 -1.16
N LYS A 169 0.09 19.92 -2.10
CA LYS A 169 -0.52 19.57 -3.40
C LYS A 169 0.27 18.48 -4.12
N TYR A 170 1.61 18.60 -4.14
CA TYR A 170 2.49 17.68 -4.84
C TYR A 170 3.05 16.61 -3.90
N GLY A 171 3.48 16.99 -2.69
CA GLY A 171 4.06 16.05 -1.72
C GLY A 171 3.14 14.85 -1.40
N ARG A 172 1.83 15.11 -1.28
CA ARG A 172 0.86 14.03 -1.00
C ARG A 172 0.70 13.04 -2.16
N ARG A 173 0.96 13.45 -3.40
CA ARG A 173 0.87 12.57 -4.59
C ARG A 173 2.00 11.55 -4.62
N LEU A 174 3.15 11.91 -4.05
CA LEU A 174 4.30 11.02 -3.94
C LEU A 174 4.17 10.05 -2.76
N ILE A 175 3.67 10.52 -1.61
CA ILE A 175 3.70 9.74 -0.36
C ILE A 175 2.38 9.02 -0.09
N GLY A 176 1.26 9.71 -0.23
CA GLY A 176 -0.07 9.21 0.11
C GLY A 176 -0.43 9.29 1.60
N PRO A 177 -1.73 9.22 1.94
CA PRO A 177 -2.20 9.47 3.31
C PRO A 177 -1.68 8.49 4.37
N MET A 178 -1.48 7.22 4.00
CA MET A 178 -0.90 6.18 4.87
C MET A 178 0.40 5.63 4.26
N THR A 179 1.15 6.47 3.53
CA THR A 179 2.42 6.14 2.87
C THR A 179 2.33 5.15 1.71
N GLU A 180 1.14 4.83 1.20
CA GLU A 180 0.95 3.76 0.22
C GLU A 180 1.73 4.00 -1.09
N TRP A 181 1.71 5.23 -1.60
CA TRP A 181 2.45 5.61 -2.81
C TRP A 181 3.95 5.76 -2.53
N GLY A 182 4.31 6.20 -1.31
CA GLY A 182 5.71 6.23 -0.88
C GLY A 182 6.32 4.83 -0.77
N GLN A 183 5.54 3.84 -0.33
CA GLN A 183 5.93 2.44 -0.29
C GLN A 183 6.08 1.86 -1.69
N GLU A 184 5.15 2.16 -2.61
CA GLU A 184 5.26 1.74 -4.01
C GLU A 184 6.49 2.37 -4.69
N PHE A 185 6.74 3.66 -4.46
CA PHE A 185 7.93 4.35 -4.93
C PHE A 185 9.21 3.69 -4.39
N THR A 186 9.23 3.37 -3.09
CA THR A 186 10.35 2.67 -2.46
C THR A 186 10.56 1.30 -3.07
N TYR A 187 9.49 0.54 -3.31
CA TYR A 187 9.55 -0.77 -3.96
C TYR A 187 10.15 -0.70 -5.38
N ARG A 188 9.79 0.32 -6.17
CA ARG A 188 10.25 0.48 -7.56
C ARG A 188 11.67 1.02 -7.68
N THR A 189 12.13 1.82 -6.73
CA THR A 189 13.38 2.60 -6.85
C THR A 189 14.44 2.23 -5.83
N GLY A 190 14.06 1.60 -4.71
CA GLY A 190 14.91 1.42 -3.54
C GLY A 190 15.15 2.72 -2.74
N VAL A 191 14.49 3.83 -3.08
CA VAL A 191 14.61 5.12 -2.39
C VAL A 191 13.46 5.27 -1.41
N SER A 192 13.77 5.40 -0.11
CA SER A 192 12.77 5.69 0.91
C SER A 192 12.40 7.17 0.88
N VAL A 193 11.11 7.47 1.10
CA VAL A 193 10.60 8.85 1.16
C VAL A 193 9.93 9.14 2.50
N GLN A 194 10.19 10.33 3.03
CA GLN A 194 9.53 10.87 4.22
C GLN A 194 9.21 12.35 3.97
N TRP A 195 8.31 12.94 4.74
CA TRP A 195 8.02 14.37 4.64
C TRP A 195 7.57 14.95 5.96
N ASP A 196 7.69 16.27 6.07
CA ASP A 196 7.08 17.06 7.13
C ASP A 196 6.61 18.41 6.57
N ALA A 197 5.69 19.05 7.28
CA ALA A 197 5.42 20.46 7.10
C ALA A 197 6.70 21.27 7.34
N THR A 198 7.03 22.18 6.42
CA THR A 198 8.19 23.06 6.54
C THR A 198 8.00 24.08 7.66
N TYR A 199 6.77 24.59 7.79
CA TYR A 199 6.37 25.58 8.80
C TYR A 199 5.12 25.07 9.55
N PRO A 200 5.26 24.05 10.42
CA PRO A 200 4.12 23.45 11.12
C PRO A 200 3.36 24.47 11.99
N GLU A 201 4.02 25.52 12.47
CA GLU A 201 3.41 26.61 13.21
C GLU A 201 2.32 27.36 12.42
N LYS A 202 2.41 27.42 11.09
CA LYS A 202 1.42 28.11 10.23
C LYS A 202 0.12 27.32 10.04
N ILE A 203 0.11 26.03 10.40
CA ILE A 203 -1.04 25.14 10.21
C ILE A 203 -2.10 25.37 11.29
N PHE A 204 -1.68 25.70 12.52
CA PHE A 204 -2.55 25.76 13.69
C PHE A 204 -2.89 27.19 14.13
N VAL A 205 -2.53 28.22 13.35
CA VAL A 205 -2.83 29.61 13.68
C VAL A 205 -4.22 29.96 13.16
N PRO A 206 -5.21 30.25 14.04
CA PRO A 206 -6.51 30.72 13.59
C PRO A 206 -6.37 32.10 12.93
N PRO A 207 -7.22 32.46 11.96
CA PRO A 207 -7.22 33.78 11.31
C PRO A 207 -7.39 34.96 12.27
N SER A 208 -7.78 34.71 13.52
CA SER A 208 -7.97 35.68 14.59
C SER A 208 -6.73 35.91 15.46
N GLY A 209 -5.61 35.23 15.20
CA GLY A 209 -4.35 35.52 15.87
C GLY A 209 -3.88 36.93 15.53
N THR A 210 -3.57 37.74 16.54
CA THR A 210 -2.92 39.05 16.32
C THR A 210 -1.61 38.81 15.57
N PRO A 211 -1.44 39.36 14.34
CA PRO A 211 -0.19 39.21 13.60
C PRO A 211 0.98 39.70 14.45
N ASP A 212 2.02 38.88 14.61
CA ASP A 212 3.23 39.29 15.30
C ASP A 212 3.98 40.27 14.40
N VAL A 213 3.89 41.57 14.71
CA VAL A 213 4.25 42.71 13.83
C VAL A 213 5.70 42.67 13.31
N ALA A 214 6.55 41.78 13.83
CA ALA A 214 7.95 41.64 13.47
C ALA A 214 8.23 40.97 12.11
N ASP A 215 7.35 40.12 11.57
CA ASP A 215 7.58 39.48 10.27
C ASP A 215 6.27 39.16 9.50
N PRO A 216 5.89 39.98 8.49
CA PRO A 216 4.67 39.75 7.71
C PRO A 216 4.69 38.44 6.90
N ALA A 217 5.85 37.81 6.65
CA ALA A 217 5.95 36.52 5.96
C ALA A 217 5.75 35.30 6.89
N ARG A 218 5.92 35.49 8.20
CA ARG A 218 5.59 34.48 9.24
C ARG A 218 4.14 34.54 9.71
N ASN A 219 3.47 35.66 9.51
CA ASN A 219 2.05 35.87 9.88
C ASN A 219 1.03 35.39 8.85
N SER A 220 1.46 34.81 7.73
CA SER A 220 0.54 34.26 6.74
C SER A 220 0.14 32.84 7.15
N TRP A 221 -1.13 32.66 7.53
CA TRP A 221 -1.74 31.33 7.61
C TRP A 221 -2.06 30.82 6.21
N TYR A 222 -2.06 29.50 6.03
CA TYR A 222 -2.50 28.89 4.79
C TYR A 222 -4.01 29.12 4.59
N LYS A 223 -4.44 29.37 3.36
CA LYS A 223 -5.88 29.51 3.03
C LYS A 223 -6.48 28.18 2.61
N HIS A 224 -5.64 27.32 2.03
CA HIS A 224 -6.03 26.01 1.54
C HIS A 224 -4.96 24.98 1.87
N ARG A 225 -5.38 23.72 2.10
CA ARG A 225 -4.46 22.63 2.47
C ARG A 225 -3.35 22.39 1.43
N ASP A 226 -3.62 22.72 0.17
CA ASP A 226 -2.70 22.55 -0.97
C ASP A 226 -1.53 23.53 -0.94
N GLU A 227 -1.67 24.63 -0.21
CA GLU A 227 -0.66 25.68 -0.04
C GLU A 227 0.33 25.35 1.07
N VAL A 228 0.01 24.37 1.94
CA VAL A 228 0.88 23.97 3.05
C VAL A 228 2.24 23.59 2.49
N GLU A 229 3.28 24.30 2.90
CA GLU A 229 4.64 24.04 2.45
C GLU A 229 5.17 22.81 3.17
N VAL A 230 5.76 21.90 2.40
CA VAL A 230 6.29 20.64 2.89
C VAL A 230 7.71 20.45 2.41
N THR A 231 8.52 19.80 3.22
CA THR A 231 9.85 19.34 2.84
C THR A 231 9.81 17.82 2.75
N VAL A 232 10.06 17.32 1.54
CA VAL A 232 10.15 15.89 1.26
C VAL A 232 11.62 15.48 1.29
N TYR A 233 11.91 14.38 1.97
CA TYR A 233 13.24 13.81 2.14
C TYR A 233 13.33 12.48 1.40
N PHE A 234 14.38 12.32 0.60
CA PHE A 234 14.69 11.13 -0.17
C PHE A 234 15.95 10.48 0.40
N PHE A 235 15.87 9.20 0.75
CA PHE A 235 16.97 8.45 1.34
C PHE A 235 17.32 7.29 0.41
N GLY A 236 18.52 7.33 -0.18
CA GLY A 236 18.98 6.29 -1.09
C GLY A 236 20.40 6.52 -1.60
N SER A 237 20.88 5.64 -2.48
CA SER A 237 22.13 5.88 -3.21
C SER A 237 21.96 6.99 -4.24
N GLN A 238 23.05 7.70 -4.59
CA GLN A 238 23.01 8.74 -5.63
C GLN A 238 22.36 8.24 -6.92
N ARG A 239 22.81 7.08 -7.40
CA ARG A 239 22.31 6.45 -8.62
C ARG A 239 20.80 6.15 -8.54
N ALA A 240 20.32 5.67 -7.39
CA ALA A 240 18.90 5.37 -7.21
C ALA A 240 18.06 6.65 -7.22
N ILE A 241 18.55 7.72 -6.58
CA ILE A 241 17.88 9.02 -6.57
C ILE A 241 17.83 9.59 -7.99
N ASP A 242 18.95 9.64 -8.70
CA ASP A 242 19.01 10.17 -10.07
C ASP A 242 18.08 9.40 -11.02
N ALA A 243 18.05 8.07 -10.92
CA ALA A 243 17.17 7.22 -11.72
C ALA A 243 15.68 7.37 -11.35
N SER A 244 15.38 7.83 -10.15
CA SER A 244 14.00 8.00 -9.67
C SER A 244 13.35 9.32 -10.09
N ILE A 245 14.14 10.32 -10.53
CA ILE A 245 13.66 11.68 -10.85
C ILE A 245 12.49 11.65 -11.84
N SER A 246 12.62 10.92 -12.95
CA SER A 246 11.55 10.84 -13.95
C SER A 246 10.27 10.21 -13.41
N LEU A 247 10.40 9.23 -12.51
CA LEU A 247 9.23 8.63 -11.86
C LEU A 247 8.57 9.64 -10.91
N ILE A 248 9.35 10.41 -10.15
CA ILE A 248 8.81 11.46 -9.26
C ILE A 248 8.02 12.48 -10.09
N GLU A 249 8.61 12.96 -11.19
CA GLU A 249 7.95 13.90 -12.11
C GLU A 249 6.62 13.35 -12.64
N GLU A 250 6.59 12.06 -12.99
CA GLU A 250 5.37 11.41 -13.48
C GLU A 250 4.32 11.25 -12.36
N MET A 251 4.73 10.81 -11.18
CA MET A 251 3.85 10.64 -10.01
C MET A 251 3.17 11.95 -9.60
N ILE A 252 3.90 13.07 -9.64
CA ILE A 252 3.35 14.38 -9.22
C ILE A 252 2.41 14.97 -10.27
N THR A 253 2.50 14.52 -11.54
CA THR A 253 1.55 14.92 -12.59
C THR A 253 0.24 14.14 -12.51
N GLN A 254 0.30 12.85 -12.12
CA GLN A 254 -0.88 12.06 -11.82
C GLN A 254 -1.65 12.60 -10.62
N GLU A 255 -2.93 12.28 -10.53
CA GLU A 255 -3.74 12.53 -9.34
C GLU A 255 -4.10 11.19 -8.69
N PRO A 256 -3.22 10.65 -7.84
CA PRO A 256 -3.51 9.41 -7.16
C PRO A 256 -4.56 9.66 -6.06
N VAL A 257 -5.49 8.71 -5.93
CA VAL A 257 -6.69 8.84 -5.10
C VAL A 257 -6.99 7.58 -4.32
N LEU A 258 -7.80 7.74 -3.27
CA LEU A 258 -8.54 6.64 -2.66
C LEU A 258 -9.76 6.32 -3.51
N VAL A 259 -10.12 5.04 -3.59
CA VAL A 259 -11.34 4.60 -4.30
C VAL A 259 -12.26 3.85 -3.35
N ARG A 260 -13.58 4.04 -3.49
CA ARG A 260 -14.60 3.33 -2.73
C ARG A 260 -15.69 2.84 -3.67
N VAL A 261 -16.12 1.61 -3.49
CA VAL A 261 -17.18 0.98 -4.27
C VAL A 261 -18.31 0.58 -3.32
N GLY A 262 -19.45 1.24 -3.48
CA GLY A 262 -20.71 0.81 -2.87
C GLY A 262 -21.23 -0.41 -3.61
N VAL A 263 -20.75 -1.60 -3.21
CA VAL A 263 -21.28 -2.88 -3.69
C VAL A 263 -22.62 -3.11 -3.00
N PHE A 264 -23.70 -3.18 -3.76
CA PHE A 264 -25.05 -3.33 -3.19
C PHE A 264 -25.82 -4.48 -3.81
N LYS A 265 -26.78 -5.05 -3.07
CA LYS A 265 -27.73 -6.02 -3.56
C LYS A 265 -29.16 -5.59 -3.29
N ARG A 266 -30.06 -5.90 -4.21
CA ARG A 266 -31.51 -5.74 -4.03
C ARG A 266 -32.06 -6.88 -3.18
N GLN A 267 -33.18 -6.62 -2.51
CA GLN A 267 -33.92 -7.64 -1.78
C GLN A 267 -35.21 -7.99 -2.53
N ASP A 268 -35.54 -9.27 -2.61
CA ASP A 268 -36.69 -9.78 -3.37
C ASP A 268 -38.05 -9.33 -2.80
N ASN A 269 -38.07 -8.94 -1.53
CA ASN A 269 -39.26 -8.46 -0.80
C ASN A 269 -39.54 -6.96 -1.01
N GLY A 270 -38.79 -6.27 -1.88
CA GLY A 270 -38.93 -4.83 -2.12
C GLY A 270 -38.40 -3.94 -0.98
N ALA A 271 -37.70 -4.51 0.01
CA ALA A 271 -37.03 -3.74 1.05
C ALA A 271 -35.82 -2.97 0.48
N PRO A 272 -35.31 -1.96 1.21
CA PRO A 272 -34.17 -1.16 0.77
C PRO A 272 -32.94 -2.02 0.44
N PRO A 273 -32.14 -1.62 -0.57
CA PRO A 273 -30.92 -2.34 -0.91
C PRO A 273 -29.94 -2.36 0.26
N GLN A 274 -29.17 -3.45 0.34
CA GLN A 274 -28.09 -3.61 1.31
C GLN A 274 -26.74 -3.39 0.65
N TRP A 275 -25.82 -2.84 1.42
CA TRP A 275 -24.48 -2.43 1.02
C TRP A 275 -23.45 -3.26 1.75
N LEU A 276 -22.52 -3.82 0.99
CA LEU A 276 -21.41 -4.59 1.53
C LEU A 276 -20.49 -3.64 2.31
N SER A 277 -20.22 -4.01 3.56
CA SER A 277 -19.46 -3.21 4.51
C SER A 277 -18.38 -4.06 5.17
N LEU A 278 -17.27 -3.42 5.53
CA LEU A 278 -16.10 -4.02 6.19
C LEU A 278 -15.65 -3.15 7.36
N ARG A 279 -14.93 -3.77 8.30
CA ARG A 279 -14.21 -3.08 9.36
C ARG A 279 -12.72 -3.32 9.23
N ARG A 280 -11.98 -2.29 8.83
CA ARG A 280 -10.51 -2.33 8.74
C ARG A 280 -9.91 -1.90 10.08
N VAL A 281 -9.03 -2.72 10.64
CA VAL A 281 -8.15 -2.40 11.77
C VAL A 281 -6.98 -1.58 11.24
N ASN A 282 -6.87 -0.34 11.70
CA ASN A 282 -5.80 0.56 11.28
C ASN A 282 -4.57 0.39 12.18
N ASN A 283 -3.39 0.64 11.60
CA ASN A 283 -2.12 0.59 12.33
C ASN A 283 -2.08 1.58 13.49
N GLU A 284 -1.26 1.28 14.50
CA GLU A 284 -1.03 2.18 15.65
C GLU A 284 -0.43 3.52 15.21
N THR A 285 0.49 3.48 14.24
CA THR A 285 1.04 4.66 13.57
C THR A 285 0.07 5.14 12.50
N ARG A 286 -0.99 5.81 12.93
CA ARG A 286 -2.00 6.43 12.06
C ARG A 286 -2.16 7.93 12.37
N PRO A 287 -2.52 8.76 11.39
CA PRO A 287 -2.99 10.12 11.63
C PRO A 287 -4.12 10.17 12.68
N ALA A 288 -4.14 11.25 13.48
CA ALA A 288 -5.03 11.37 14.63
C ALA A 288 -6.54 11.34 14.28
N ASP A 289 -6.88 11.74 13.05
CA ASP A 289 -8.25 11.81 12.52
C ASP A 289 -8.79 10.48 11.97
N ILE A 290 -7.92 9.47 11.83
CA ILE A 290 -8.31 8.13 11.37
C ILE A 290 -8.53 7.27 12.62
N PRO A 291 -9.71 6.67 12.87
CA PRO A 291 -9.95 5.88 14.09
C PRO A 291 -9.16 4.56 14.10
N ALA A 292 -9.12 3.86 15.25
CA ALA A 292 -8.46 2.56 15.36
C ALA A 292 -9.09 1.49 14.46
N ILE A 293 -10.41 1.49 14.32
CA ILE A 293 -11.14 0.60 13.41
C ILE A 293 -12.05 1.46 12.54
N SER A 294 -11.97 1.30 11.22
CA SER A 294 -12.79 2.04 10.25
C SER A 294 -13.90 1.16 9.68
N LEU A 295 -15.16 1.54 9.92
CA LEU A 295 -16.31 1.02 9.16
C LEU A 295 -16.33 1.68 7.79
N LYS A 296 -16.28 0.88 6.72
CA LYS A 296 -16.15 1.36 5.34
C LYS A 296 -16.85 0.41 4.35
N THR A 297 -17.20 0.95 3.19
CA THR A 297 -17.45 0.16 1.98
C THR A 297 -16.11 -0.33 1.39
N PRO A 298 -16.13 -1.39 0.55
CA PRO A 298 -14.94 -1.86 -0.16
C PRO A 298 -14.22 -0.76 -0.94
N GLY A 299 -12.90 -0.89 -1.02
CA GLY A 299 -12.05 -0.07 -1.87
C GLY A 299 -10.83 0.48 -1.13
N LYS A 300 -9.71 0.58 -1.83
CA LYS A 300 -8.42 1.02 -1.26
C LYS A 300 -7.96 2.35 -1.88
N TYR A 301 -7.00 2.26 -2.78
CA TYR A 301 -6.30 3.36 -3.44
C TYR A 301 -5.79 2.90 -4.81
N THR A 302 -5.49 3.86 -5.67
CA THR A 302 -4.83 3.69 -6.97
C THR A 302 -3.35 3.36 -6.79
N LEU A 303 -2.84 2.39 -7.56
CA LEU A 303 -1.41 2.20 -7.77
C LEU A 303 -0.89 3.17 -8.84
N LEU A 304 0.43 3.27 -8.99
CA LEU A 304 1.01 4.07 -10.07
C LEU A 304 0.59 3.56 -11.44
N PHE A 305 0.11 4.48 -12.28
CA PHE A 305 -0.39 4.22 -13.63
C PHE A 305 -1.70 3.41 -13.69
N GLU A 306 -2.38 3.25 -12.56
CA GLU A 306 -3.66 2.54 -12.51
C GLU A 306 -4.82 3.53 -12.63
N THR A 307 -5.80 3.22 -13.48
CA THR A 307 -7.02 4.03 -13.59
C THR A 307 -7.90 3.88 -12.35
N HIS A 308 -8.80 4.84 -12.14
CA HIS A 308 -9.72 4.79 -10.99
C HIS A 308 -10.64 3.56 -10.98
N LYS A 309 -11.09 3.11 -12.16
CA LYS A 309 -11.97 1.94 -12.29
C LYS A 309 -11.22 0.63 -12.07
N GLU A 310 -10.02 0.49 -12.62
CA GLU A 310 -9.15 -0.68 -12.37
C GLU A 310 -8.86 -0.81 -10.87
N ALA A 311 -8.47 0.30 -10.22
CA ALA A 311 -8.22 0.32 -8.78
C ALA A 311 -9.46 -0.06 -7.97
N ALA A 312 -10.64 0.41 -8.38
CA ALA A 312 -11.91 0.08 -7.75
C ALA A 312 -12.23 -1.41 -7.84
N VAL A 313 -12.14 -2.01 -9.04
CA VAL A 313 -12.37 -3.46 -9.25
C VAL A 313 -11.36 -4.30 -8.47
N ARG A 314 -10.05 -4.00 -8.62
CA ARG A 314 -8.98 -4.73 -7.93
C ARG A 314 -9.17 -4.69 -6.43
N SER A 315 -9.40 -3.50 -5.86
CA SER A 315 -9.50 -3.35 -4.42
C SER A 315 -10.77 -3.95 -3.83
N VAL A 316 -11.89 -4.00 -4.57
CA VAL A 316 -13.07 -4.79 -4.16
C VAL A 316 -12.72 -6.27 -4.03
N PHE A 317 -12.05 -6.83 -5.03
CA PHE A 317 -11.64 -8.24 -5.00
C PHE A 317 -10.67 -8.51 -3.84
N GLU A 318 -9.68 -7.64 -3.64
CA GLU A 318 -8.72 -7.76 -2.54
C GLU A 318 -9.37 -7.76 -1.16
N GLU A 319 -10.43 -6.98 -0.96
CA GLU A 319 -11.08 -6.84 0.36
C GLU A 319 -12.23 -7.83 0.60
N THR A 320 -12.83 -8.40 -0.46
CA THR A 320 -14.09 -9.17 -0.33
C THR A 320 -14.12 -10.48 -1.12
N GLY A 321 -13.18 -10.67 -2.05
CA GLY A 321 -13.19 -11.75 -3.03
C GLY A 321 -14.24 -11.60 -4.14
N VAL A 322 -15.03 -10.52 -4.13
CA VAL A 322 -16.01 -10.21 -5.18
C VAL A 322 -15.29 -9.83 -6.47
N ARG A 323 -15.72 -10.44 -7.58
CA ARG A 323 -15.25 -10.12 -8.93
C ARG A 323 -16.27 -9.24 -9.62
N LEU A 324 -15.86 -8.03 -9.95
CA LEU A 324 -16.63 -7.07 -10.77
C LEU A 324 -15.91 -6.87 -12.10
N ASN A 325 -16.61 -6.39 -13.11
CA ASN A 325 -16.01 -5.79 -14.30
C ASN A 325 -16.08 -4.26 -14.18
N GLU A 326 -15.22 -3.56 -14.91
CA GLU A 326 -15.23 -2.09 -14.93
C GLU A 326 -16.52 -1.50 -15.52
N ASP A 327 -17.18 -2.25 -16.40
CA ASP A 327 -18.47 -1.90 -17.00
C ASP A 327 -19.61 -1.93 -15.97
N ASP A 328 -19.45 -2.69 -14.89
CA ASP A 328 -20.44 -2.79 -13.81
C ASP A 328 -20.35 -1.57 -12.86
N LEU A 329 -19.26 -0.78 -12.95
CA LEU A 329 -19.02 0.38 -12.10
C LEU A 329 -19.66 1.65 -12.67
N THR A 330 -20.57 2.24 -11.89
CA THR A 330 -21.10 3.59 -12.13
C THR A 330 -20.42 4.59 -11.19
N PRO A 331 -19.72 5.62 -11.70
CA PRO A 331 -19.15 6.67 -10.86
C PRO A 331 -20.25 7.55 -10.25
N THR A 332 -20.10 7.90 -8.98
CA THR A 332 -21.11 8.68 -8.23
C THR A 332 -20.62 10.05 -7.78
N GLY A 333 -19.32 10.22 -7.53
CA GLY A 333 -18.78 11.48 -7.03
C GLY A 333 -17.33 11.36 -6.55
N PHE A 334 -16.78 12.47 -6.08
CA PHE A 334 -15.56 12.49 -5.30
C PHE A 334 -15.69 13.44 -4.11
N LEU A 335 -14.91 13.20 -3.06
CA LEU A 335 -14.77 14.14 -1.94
C LEU A 335 -13.36 14.71 -1.91
N ASP A 336 -13.30 16.04 -1.90
CA ASP A 336 -12.05 16.81 -1.88
C ASP A 336 -12.00 17.89 -0.79
N SER A 337 -13.09 18.15 -0.07
CA SER A 337 -13.07 19.15 1.01
C SER A 337 -12.45 18.55 2.29
N MET A 338 -11.29 19.07 2.70
CA MET A 338 -10.66 18.72 3.99
C MET A 338 -10.05 19.96 4.66
N PRO A 339 -10.07 20.04 6.00
CA PRO A 339 -9.33 21.04 6.77
C PRO A 339 -7.84 21.10 6.41
N ILE A 340 -7.21 22.25 6.67
CA ILE A 340 -5.80 22.53 6.37
C ILE A 340 -4.88 21.60 7.17
N GLU A 341 -5.28 21.31 8.40
CA GLU A 341 -4.59 20.41 9.32
C GLU A 341 -4.41 19.01 8.74
N TYR A 342 -5.22 18.62 7.74
CA TYR A 342 -5.18 17.32 7.08
C TYR A 342 -4.62 17.42 5.65
N TYR A 343 -3.56 18.21 5.45
CA TYR A 343 -2.92 18.45 4.15
C TYR A 343 -2.42 17.18 3.44
N TRP A 344 -2.23 16.07 4.17
CA TRP A 344 -1.88 14.75 3.65
C TRP A 344 -3.04 14.00 2.99
N ARG A 345 -4.29 14.40 3.21
CA ARG A 345 -5.44 13.68 2.67
C ARG A 345 -5.52 13.81 1.15
N ALA A 346 -5.75 12.67 0.51
CA ALA A 346 -6.05 12.57 -0.91
C ALA A 346 -7.56 12.63 -1.17
N LYS A 347 -7.92 12.89 -2.43
CA LYS A 347 -9.30 12.75 -2.91
C LYS A 347 -9.78 11.32 -2.72
N VAL A 348 -11.09 11.17 -2.54
CA VAL A 348 -11.75 9.86 -2.54
C VAL A 348 -12.77 9.82 -3.66
N TYR A 349 -12.59 8.93 -4.63
CA TYR A 349 -13.54 8.66 -5.71
C TYR A 349 -14.50 7.55 -5.31
N TYR A 350 -15.78 7.74 -5.64
CA TYR A 350 -16.86 6.83 -5.28
C TYR A 350 -17.50 6.24 -6.53
N PHE A 351 -17.77 4.94 -6.45
CA PHE A 351 -18.46 4.15 -7.45
C PHE A 351 -19.55 3.32 -6.79
N VAL A 352 -20.51 2.83 -7.57
CA VAL A 352 -21.48 1.82 -7.16
C VAL A 352 -21.51 0.68 -8.16
N ALA A 353 -21.78 -0.52 -7.66
CA ALA A 353 -22.01 -1.73 -8.47
C ALA A 353 -23.08 -2.59 -7.82
N GLU A 354 -24.00 -3.07 -8.64
CA GLU A 354 -24.98 -4.07 -8.21
C GLU A 354 -24.33 -5.45 -8.20
N PHE A 355 -24.61 -6.24 -7.16
CA PHE A 355 -24.08 -7.58 -6.98
C PHE A 355 -25.23 -8.58 -6.79
N PRO A 356 -25.16 -9.78 -7.39
CA PRO A 356 -26.20 -10.80 -7.24
C PRO A 356 -26.45 -11.15 -5.78
N SER A 357 -27.72 -11.36 -5.41
CA SER A 357 -28.12 -11.55 -4.02
C SER A 357 -27.68 -12.89 -3.42
N ASP A 358 -27.47 -13.88 -4.28
CA ASP A 358 -27.10 -15.27 -4.01
C ASP A 358 -25.60 -15.55 -4.13
N ALA A 359 -24.81 -14.59 -4.63
CA ALA A 359 -23.39 -14.77 -4.81
C ALA A 359 -22.61 -14.74 -3.48
N GLU A 360 -21.63 -15.63 -3.36
CA GLU A 360 -20.81 -15.80 -2.15
C GLU A 360 -19.82 -14.65 -1.96
N ILE A 361 -19.64 -14.23 -0.71
CA ILE A 361 -18.59 -13.31 -0.28
C ILE A 361 -17.48 -14.12 0.40
N LEU A 362 -16.25 -13.98 -0.09
CA LEU A 362 -15.11 -14.76 0.41
C LEU A 362 -14.33 -14.05 1.53
N GLY A 363 -14.62 -12.77 1.77
CA GLY A 363 -13.86 -11.92 2.69
C GLY A 363 -12.52 -11.45 2.10
N PRO A 364 -11.66 -10.83 2.93
CA PRO A 364 -10.36 -10.31 2.51
C PRO A 364 -9.48 -11.38 1.86
N ARG A 365 -8.91 -11.05 0.70
CA ARG A 365 -7.97 -11.89 -0.06
C ARG A 365 -6.52 -11.48 0.14
N THR A 366 -6.30 -10.23 0.55
CA THR A 366 -4.98 -9.68 0.92
C THR A 366 -5.04 -9.05 2.30
N SER A 367 -3.93 -9.14 3.04
CA SER A 367 -3.77 -8.57 4.39
C SER A 367 -4.95 -8.85 5.33
N VAL A 368 -5.35 -10.13 5.44
CA VAL A 368 -6.52 -10.55 6.25
C VAL A 368 -6.46 -10.04 7.69
N SER A 369 -5.25 -9.96 8.26
CA SER A 369 -4.98 -9.43 9.60
C SER A 369 -5.40 -7.96 9.79
N ASP A 370 -5.55 -7.21 8.71
CA ASP A 370 -5.91 -5.79 8.75
C ASP A 370 -7.44 -5.62 8.82
N TYR A 371 -8.21 -6.70 8.82
CA TYR A 371 -9.67 -6.67 8.91
C TYR A 371 -10.14 -7.36 10.17
N PHE A 372 -11.26 -6.88 10.69
CA PHE A 372 -11.87 -7.43 11.89
C PHE A 372 -12.59 -8.73 11.53
N VAL A 373 -11.94 -9.87 11.78
CA VAL A 373 -12.40 -11.25 11.54
C VAL A 373 -12.25 -12.09 12.83
N ASP A 374 -12.87 -13.26 12.86
CA ASP A 374 -12.73 -14.27 13.93
C ASP A 374 -13.01 -13.76 15.36
N TRP A 375 -13.92 -12.79 15.50
CA TRP A 375 -14.31 -12.24 16.80
C TRP A 375 -15.33 -13.14 17.54
N ASP A 376 -15.44 -12.95 18.85
CA ASP A 376 -16.48 -13.57 19.67
C ASP A 376 -17.75 -12.69 19.67
N ASN A 377 -18.83 -13.20 19.08
CA ASN A 377 -20.13 -12.51 19.03
C ASN A 377 -20.72 -12.22 20.41
N ASN A 378 -20.52 -13.10 21.40
CA ASN A 378 -21.08 -12.90 22.74
C ASN A 378 -20.42 -11.72 23.44
N ILE A 379 -19.11 -11.57 23.24
CA ILE A 379 -18.35 -10.43 23.77
C ILE A 379 -18.73 -9.16 23.00
N LEU A 380 -18.73 -9.22 21.67
CA LEU A 380 -18.93 -8.02 20.85
C LEU A 380 -20.33 -7.41 21.02
N ARG A 381 -21.36 -8.23 21.26
CA ARG A 381 -22.72 -7.75 21.58
C ARG A 381 -22.82 -6.96 22.88
N GLN A 382 -21.88 -7.16 23.81
CA GLN A 382 -21.82 -6.45 25.08
C GLN A 382 -20.99 -5.16 25.00
N SER A 383 -20.35 -4.89 23.86
CA SER A 383 -19.55 -3.68 23.66
C SER A 383 -20.41 -2.42 23.85
N PRO A 384 -19.87 -1.37 24.49
CA PRO A 384 -20.54 -0.08 24.60
C PRO A 384 -20.67 0.64 23.24
N ASP A 385 -19.86 0.29 22.25
CA ASP A 385 -19.91 0.90 20.91
C ASP A 385 -21.12 0.36 20.09
N PRO A 386 -22.03 1.22 19.59
CA PRO A 386 -23.11 0.81 18.70
C PRO A 386 -22.63 0.06 17.44
N ILE A 387 -21.49 0.43 16.86
CA ILE A 387 -20.93 -0.22 15.67
C ILE A 387 -20.62 -1.69 15.98
N ASP A 388 -20.01 -1.96 17.13
CA ASP A 388 -19.67 -3.33 17.55
C ASP A 388 -20.93 -4.19 17.71
N ARG A 389 -21.96 -3.66 18.37
CA ARG A 389 -23.22 -4.41 18.58
C ARG A 389 -23.93 -4.71 17.27
N VAL A 390 -23.96 -3.75 16.34
CA VAL A 390 -24.51 -3.99 14.99
C VAL A 390 -23.64 -5.00 14.24
N TRP A 391 -22.32 -4.86 14.30
CA TRP A 391 -21.40 -5.79 13.66
C TRP A 391 -21.62 -7.25 14.11
N ALA A 392 -21.78 -7.47 15.43
CA ALA A 392 -22.06 -8.78 16.00
C ALA A 392 -23.41 -9.42 15.59
N ASN A 393 -24.32 -8.61 15.02
CA ASN A 393 -25.65 -9.06 14.62
C ASN A 393 -25.78 -9.28 13.11
N TYR A 394 -25.01 -8.54 12.31
CA TYR A 394 -25.16 -8.54 10.84
C TYR A 394 -23.93 -9.04 10.08
N ALA A 395 -22.75 -9.02 10.70
CA ALA A 395 -21.52 -9.43 10.04
C ALA A 395 -21.25 -10.92 10.23
N ASP A 396 -20.62 -11.53 9.23
CA ASP A 396 -20.10 -12.88 9.32
C ASP A 396 -18.67 -12.86 9.89
N PRO A 397 -18.40 -13.49 11.06
CA PRO A 397 -17.07 -13.57 11.65
C PRO A 397 -15.98 -14.15 10.74
N LYS A 398 -16.34 -15.06 9.82
CA LYS A 398 -15.38 -15.71 8.93
C LYS A 398 -14.90 -14.79 7.83
N THR A 399 -15.81 -14.01 7.24
CA THR A 399 -15.49 -13.13 6.12
C THR A 399 -15.16 -11.72 6.56
N GLY A 400 -15.56 -11.30 7.76
CA GLY A 400 -15.40 -9.91 8.20
C GLY A 400 -16.21 -8.92 7.39
N THR A 401 -17.34 -9.37 6.83
CA THR A 401 -18.22 -8.54 6.00
C THR A 401 -19.65 -8.54 6.51
N ALA A 402 -20.38 -7.46 6.24
CA ALA A 402 -21.79 -7.31 6.59
C ALA A 402 -22.58 -6.68 5.44
N TRP A 403 -23.86 -7.06 5.33
CA TRP A 403 -24.83 -6.41 4.45
C TRP A 403 -25.70 -5.45 5.26
N LEU A 404 -25.45 -4.14 5.13
CA LEU A 404 -26.13 -3.10 5.91
C LEU A 404 -27.00 -2.21 5.01
N THR A 405 -28.15 -1.76 5.49
CA THR A 405 -28.95 -0.79 4.74
C THR A 405 -28.28 0.60 4.77
N ALA A 406 -28.58 1.45 3.80
CA ALA A 406 -28.06 2.82 3.78
C ALA A 406 -28.42 3.60 5.06
N ALA A 407 -29.66 3.48 5.53
CA ALA A 407 -30.11 4.11 6.77
C ALA A 407 -29.30 3.65 8.00
N LYS A 408 -28.95 2.35 8.07
CA LYS A 408 -28.10 1.84 9.16
C LYS A 408 -26.66 2.35 9.04
N MET A 409 -26.13 2.46 7.82
CA MET A 409 -24.81 3.06 7.58
C MET A 409 -24.79 4.53 8.00
N ASP A 410 -25.81 5.31 7.64
CA ASP A 410 -25.93 6.72 8.03
C ASP A 410 -26.01 6.87 9.56
N GLU A 411 -26.83 6.06 10.23
CA GLU A 411 -26.94 6.03 11.70
C GLU A 411 -25.58 5.77 12.38
N LEU A 412 -24.83 4.78 11.89
CA LEU A 412 -23.53 4.40 12.46
C LEU A 412 -22.43 5.43 12.17
N GLN A 413 -22.51 6.14 11.05
CA GLN A 413 -21.51 7.12 10.63
C GLN A 413 -21.81 8.52 11.16
N LEU A 414 -23.05 8.80 11.58
CA LEU A 414 -23.51 10.11 12.07
C LEU A 414 -22.54 10.76 13.07
N PRO A 415 -22.03 10.07 14.12
CA PRO A 415 -21.14 10.69 15.10
C PRO A 415 -19.78 11.15 14.53
N LEU A 416 -19.33 10.55 13.42
CA LEU A 416 -18.00 10.78 12.84
C LEU A 416 -18.03 11.51 11.51
N LYS A 417 -19.17 11.51 10.81
CA LYS A 417 -19.31 11.99 9.43
C LYS A 417 -20.47 12.95 9.23
N GLY A 418 -21.36 13.11 10.21
CA GLY A 418 -22.57 13.90 10.07
C GLY A 418 -23.65 13.17 9.27
N ASP A 419 -24.70 13.92 8.93
CA ASP A 419 -25.87 13.40 8.23
C ASP A 419 -25.57 12.99 6.77
N SER A 420 -26.47 12.18 6.20
CA SER A 420 -26.48 11.82 4.76
C SER A 420 -25.20 11.17 4.23
N TYR A 421 -24.48 10.39 5.06
CA TYR A 421 -23.21 9.76 4.70
C TYR A 421 -23.25 9.00 3.36
N MET A 422 -24.26 8.16 3.16
CA MET A 422 -24.45 7.34 1.97
C MET A 422 -24.89 8.19 0.77
N GLU A 423 -25.82 9.14 0.98
CA GLU A 423 -26.34 9.97 -0.10
C GLU A 423 -25.25 10.86 -0.71
N THR A 424 -24.43 11.50 0.12
CA THR A 424 -23.31 12.36 -0.32
C THR A 424 -22.28 11.60 -1.15
N ARG A 425 -22.20 10.26 -1.03
CA ARG A 425 -21.11 9.46 -1.63
C ARG A 425 -21.58 8.55 -2.76
N TYR A 426 -22.75 7.93 -2.62
CA TYR A 426 -23.19 6.81 -3.48
C TYR A 426 -24.51 7.09 -4.21
N LYS A 427 -25.05 8.32 -4.12
CA LYS A 427 -26.16 8.72 -5.00
C LYS A 427 -25.64 8.94 -6.41
N VAL A 428 -26.30 8.32 -7.40
CA VAL A 428 -25.97 8.51 -8.81
C VAL A 428 -26.46 9.91 -9.24
N GLY A 429 -25.57 10.90 -9.28
CA GLY A 429 -25.80 12.19 -9.96
C GLY A 429 -25.40 13.46 -9.19
N GLU A 430 -24.49 14.24 -9.79
CA GLU A 430 -24.47 15.72 -10.01
C GLU A 430 -23.12 16.12 -10.69
N HIS A 431 -22.05 15.34 -10.47
CA HIS A 431 -20.70 15.57 -11.02
C HIS A 431 -20.33 14.73 -12.26
N LEU A 432 -21.34 14.21 -12.99
CA LEU A 432 -21.13 13.28 -14.12
C LEU A 432 -20.16 13.78 -15.21
N PRO A 433 -20.10 15.07 -15.58
CA PRO A 433 -19.14 15.55 -16.57
C PRO A 433 -17.67 15.45 -16.11
N GLU A 434 -17.36 15.93 -14.91
CA GLU A 434 -16.01 15.90 -14.32
C GLU A 434 -15.54 14.47 -14.04
N LEU A 435 -16.47 13.60 -13.65
CA LEU A 435 -16.20 12.18 -13.43
C LEU A 435 -15.91 11.44 -14.74
N ARG A 436 -16.55 11.80 -15.86
CA ARG A 436 -16.31 11.15 -17.16
C ARG A 436 -14.92 11.42 -17.71
N GLU A 437 -14.41 12.64 -17.57
CA GLU A 437 -13.03 12.96 -17.94
C GLU A 437 -12.02 12.29 -16.99
N ALA A 438 -12.28 12.31 -15.68
CA ALA A 438 -11.38 11.72 -14.68
C ALA A 438 -11.40 10.19 -14.64
N THR A 439 -12.37 9.52 -15.26
CA THR A 439 -12.46 8.03 -15.32
C THR A 439 -12.13 7.45 -16.69
N GLN A 440 -11.82 8.30 -17.68
CA GLN A 440 -11.36 7.90 -19.03
C GLN A 440 -9.84 7.99 -19.19
N LEU A 441 -9.16 8.62 -18.22
CA LEU A 441 -7.71 8.63 -18.05
C LEU A 441 -7.31 7.56 -17.05
#